data_AF-A0A0L0LI80-F1
#
_entry.id   AF-A0A0L0LI80-F1
#
_cell.length_a   1.000
_cell.length_b   1.000
_cell.length_c   1.000
_cell.angle_alpha   90.00
_cell.angle_beta   90.00
_cell.angle_gamma   90.00
#
_symmetry.space_group_name_H-M   'P 1'
#
loop_
_entity.id
_entity.type
_entity.pdbx_description
1 polymer ?
#
loop_
_entity_poly.entity_id
_entity_poly.type
_entity_poly.pdbx_seq_one_letter_code
_entity_poly.pdbx_strand_id
1 'polypeptide(L)'
;MTRRILIIAAAIIVILGIAVAVYFFFFASKPSELIIDTDPFGNTGAGNIDGSGSLIEGQGAGTVVGPNFVRITEGPVALGVAAVDVMIPDVTGGVSTTSSSTPLVPDVAVRFIDRASGNIYSYVTHARTLTRISNKTLPGIQEASWVPDGSLVYARFITSDSESGEHIATYALPENGEGGYFIEQDLSQATVVGSTGLFTLVTSTGGSVGTIAKADSTGAKTLFTSLISSLIVYPSTGTYFAHTKASSQTDGYGFQITNGSFNRVLGPLRGLSLLPSPSGKSLLYNYVSGGVTYLAVIDLANRNATALPLATLSEKCVWASEVTVYCGVPTTLSGSAIPEDWYQGATTFSDRIWRIDMTARVATLVIDPTQVAKTSIDAVALTTDPKEDVLVFTDKRTGSLWLYDL
;
A
#
# COMPACT_ATOMS: atom_id res chain seq x y z
N MET A 1 14.04 7.17 77.11
CA MET A 1 13.19 6.53 76.09
C MET A 1 13.36 5.03 76.21
N THR A 2 12.28 4.28 76.47
CA THR A 2 12.38 2.82 76.72
C THR A 2 12.81 2.09 75.45
N ARG A 3 13.64 1.05 75.60
CA ARG A 3 14.22 0.25 74.49
C ARG A 3 13.17 -0.21 73.46
N ARG A 4 11.92 -0.38 73.89
CA ARG A 4 10.76 -0.72 73.04
C ARG A 4 10.35 0.41 72.09
N ILE A 5 10.40 1.66 72.52
CA ILE A 5 10.08 2.83 71.69
C ILE A 5 11.13 3.00 70.58
N LEU A 6 12.41 2.74 70.89
CA LEU A 6 13.49 2.77 69.90
C LEU A 6 13.34 1.67 68.83
N ILE A 7 12.91 0.47 69.24
CA ILE A 7 12.68 -0.65 68.30
C ILE A 7 11.49 -0.36 67.38
N ILE A 8 10.40 0.19 67.93
CA ILE A 8 9.21 0.55 67.14
C ILE A 8 9.55 1.68 66.16
N ALA A 9 10.27 2.70 66.61
CA ALA A 9 10.73 3.78 65.73
C ALA A 9 11.64 3.27 64.60
N ALA A 10 12.57 2.36 64.91
CA ALA A 10 13.43 1.75 63.91
C ALA A 10 12.65 0.91 62.89
N ALA A 11 11.65 0.13 63.33
CA ALA A 11 10.81 -0.67 62.44
C ALA A 11 9.98 0.21 61.47
N ILE A 12 9.45 1.33 61.95
CA ILE A 12 8.69 2.28 61.12
C ILE A 12 9.57 2.90 60.04
N ILE A 13 10.82 3.27 60.37
CA ILE A 13 11.77 3.83 59.40
C ILE A 13 12.11 2.81 58.31
N VAL A 14 12.30 1.54 58.68
CA VAL A 14 12.58 0.47 57.70
C VAL A 14 11.38 0.25 56.78
N ILE A 15 10.16 0.22 57.31
CA ILE A 15 8.95 0.04 56.50
C ILE A 15 8.75 1.21 55.52
N LEU A 16 8.96 2.45 55.97
CA LEU A 16 8.93 3.64 55.11
C LEU A 16 10.01 3.59 54.03
N GLY A 17 11.23 3.15 54.36
CA GLY A 17 12.31 2.98 53.39
C GLY A 17 11.97 1.95 52.30
N ILE A 18 11.37 0.82 52.69
CA ILE A 18 10.93 -0.21 51.73
C ILE A 18 9.80 0.32 50.84
N ALA A 19 8.82 1.02 51.42
CA ALA A 19 7.72 1.60 50.65
C ALA A 19 8.21 2.63 49.60
N VAL A 20 9.18 3.47 49.96
CA VAL A 20 9.82 4.43 49.02
C VAL A 20 10.59 3.68 47.93
N ALA A 21 11.35 2.64 48.29
CA ALA A 21 12.09 1.84 47.30
C ALA A 21 11.14 1.15 46.31
N VAL A 22 10.04 0.55 46.78
CA VAL A 22 9.03 -0.08 45.92
C VAL A 22 8.35 0.96 45.02
N TYR A 23 8.03 2.15 45.54
CA TYR A 23 7.48 3.23 44.72
C TYR A 23 8.43 3.63 43.59
N PHE A 24 9.72 3.83 43.88
CA PHE A 24 10.68 4.21 42.85
C PHE A 24 11.02 3.10 41.86
N PHE A 25 10.96 1.83 42.27
CA PHE A 25 11.29 0.72 41.38
C PHE A 25 10.14 0.31 40.45
N PHE A 26 8.90 0.45 40.90
CA PHE A 26 7.71 -0.01 40.16
C PHE A 26 6.83 1.12 39.63
N PHE A 27 6.82 2.31 40.25
CA PHE A 27 5.85 3.37 39.95
C PHE A 27 6.48 4.72 39.58
N ALA A 28 7.77 4.95 39.86
CA ALA A 28 8.43 6.14 39.32
C ALA A 28 8.60 5.97 37.81
N SER A 29 7.93 6.84 37.06
CA SER A 29 8.09 6.98 35.62
C SER A 29 9.58 7.11 35.32
N LYS A 30 10.16 6.11 34.63
CA LYS A 30 11.50 6.26 34.07
C LYS A 30 11.43 7.46 33.12
N PRO A 31 12.24 8.52 33.29
CA PRO A 31 12.36 9.51 32.25
C PRO A 31 12.88 8.77 31.03
N SER A 32 12.04 8.63 30.02
CA SER A 32 12.52 8.31 28.70
C SER A 32 13.43 9.46 28.30
N GLU A 33 14.74 9.26 28.39
CA GLU A 33 15.66 10.10 27.63
C GLU A 33 15.26 9.89 26.17
N LEU A 34 14.59 10.90 25.63
CA LEU A 34 14.49 11.07 24.19
C LEU A 34 15.93 11.21 23.72
N ILE A 35 16.49 10.13 23.18
CA ILE A 35 17.57 10.26 22.22
C ILE A 35 16.92 11.03 21.07
N ILE A 36 17.14 12.34 21.04
CA ILE A 36 16.90 13.16 19.87
C ILE A 36 17.96 12.73 18.88
N ASP A 37 17.69 11.64 18.16
CA ASP A 37 18.31 11.42 16.87
C ASP A 37 17.84 12.57 15.99
N THR A 38 18.79 13.31 15.44
CA THR A 38 18.54 14.53 14.69
C THR A 38 18.02 14.21 13.29
N ASP A 39 16.84 13.58 13.19
CA ASP A 39 15.91 13.63 12.06
C ASP A 39 14.65 12.79 12.37
N PRO A 40 13.49 13.41 12.69
CA PRO A 40 12.25 12.66 12.89
C PRO A 40 11.69 12.03 11.59
N PHE A 41 12.32 12.26 10.43
CA PHE A 41 11.88 11.78 9.13
C PHE A 41 12.75 10.66 8.53
N GLY A 42 13.84 10.29 9.19
CA GLY A 42 14.77 9.28 8.69
C GLY A 42 15.51 9.71 7.42
N ASN A 43 16.63 9.05 7.14
CA ASN A 43 17.40 9.30 5.94
C ASN A 43 16.55 8.93 4.72
N THR A 44 16.22 9.90 3.86
CA THR A 44 15.58 9.63 2.57
C THR A 44 16.42 8.57 1.86
N GLY A 45 15.80 7.56 1.23
CA GLY A 45 16.54 6.54 0.47
C GLY A 45 17.37 7.11 -0.71
N ALA A 46 17.29 8.41 -0.97
CA ALA A 46 18.27 9.17 -1.72
C ALA A 46 19.47 9.51 -0.82
N GLY A 47 20.63 8.92 -1.12
CA GLY A 47 21.88 9.19 -0.39
C GLY A 47 22.19 10.69 -0.22
N ASN A 48 23.03 11.00 0.76
CA ASN A 48 23.42 12.35 1.18
C ASN A 48 23.58 13.35 0.02
N ILE A 49 22.87 14.46 0.10
CA ILE A 49 23.10 15.64 -0.73
C ILE A 49 24.29 16.41 -0.14
N ASP A 50 25.43 16.43 -0.83
CA ASP A 50 26.49 17.42 -0.51
C ASP A 50 26.07 18.80 -1.07
N GLY A 51 26.35 19.84 -0.29
CA GLY A 51 25.80 21.20 -0.39
C GLY A 51 26.27 22.04 -1.59
N SER A 52 26.49 21.42 -2.75
CA SER A 52 27.00 22.09 -3.96
C SER A 52 25.99 22.19 -5.11
N GLY A 53 24.75 21.71 -4.99
CA GLY A 53 23.73 21.89 -6.03
C GLY A 53 24.12 21.36 -7.42
N SER A 54 25.04 20.40 -7.48
CA SER A 54 25.43 19.70 -8.71
C SER A 54 24.80 18.32 -8.72
N LEU A 55 24.03 18.01 -9.77
CA LEU A 55 23.49 16.69 -10.01
C LEU A 55 24.67 15.77 -10.38
N ILE A 56 25.11 14.94 -9.44
CA ILE A 56 26.03 13.86 -9.76
C ILE A 56 25.24 12.81 -10.53
N GLU A 57 25.54 12.70 -11.81
CA GLU A 57 25.14 11.60 -12.67
C GLU A 57 25.69 10.30 -12.06
N GLY A 58 24.78 9.49 -11.52
CA GLY A 58 25.03 8.12 -11.06
C GLY A 58 25.19 7.92 -9.56
N GLN A 59 24.14 8.12 -8.73
CA GLN A 59 24.02 7.48 -7.41
C GLN A 59 22.55 7.28 -7.00
N GLY A 60 22.19 6.04 -6.65
CA GLY A 60 20.84 5.64 -6.21
C GLY A 60 20.20 4.48 -7.00
N ALA A 61 20.95 3.76 -7.85
CA ALA A 61 20.42 2.60 -8.56
C ALA A 61 19.85 1.58 -7.55
N GLY A 62 18.63 1.09 -7.80
CA GLY A 62 18.00 0.05 -7.00
C GLY A 62 18.97 -1.10 -6.72
N THR A 63 18.96 -1.60 -5.49
CA THR A 63 19.88 -2.66 -5.07
C THR A 63 19.37 -4.02 -5.56
N VAL A 64 20.13 -4.67 -6.43
CA VAL A 64 19.85 -6.06 -6.85
C VAL A 64 20.17 -6.98 -5.67
N VAL A 65 19.13 -7.64 -5.15
CA VAL A 65 19.22 -8.54 -3.99
C VAL A 65 19.15 -10.02 -4.39
N GLY A 66 18.84 -10.30 -5.66
CA GLY A 66 18.82 -11.64 -6.22
C GLY A 66 18.58 -11.64 -7.72
N PRO A 67 18.58 -12.83 -8.36
CA PRO A 67 18.18 -12.96 -9.76
C PRO A 67 16.78 -12.38 -9.92
N ASN A 68 16.63 -11.44 -10.85
CA ASN A 68 15.37 -10.76 -11.14
C ASN A 68 14.71 -10.05 -9.94
N PHE A 69 15.41 -9.88 -8.82
CA PHE A 69 14.82 -9.31 -7.61
C PHE A 69 15.61 -8.09 -7.16
N VAL A 70 14.90 -6.95 -7.12
CA VAL A 70 15.48 -5.63 -6.88
C VAL A 70 14.72 -4.94 -5.76
N ARG A 71 15.45 -4.36 -4.82
CA ARG A 71 14.91 -3.35 -3.91
C ARG A 71 15.18 -1.98 -4.49
N ILE A 72 14.11 -1.30 -4.93
CA ILE A 72 14.18 0.02 -5.56
C ILE A 72 14.62 1.06 -4.53
N THR A 73 14.01 1.04 -3.33
CA THR A 73 14.38 1.93 -2.23
C THR A 73 14.23 1.24 -0.88
N GLU A 74 15.11 1.57 0.07
CA GLU A 74 15.03 1.19 1.48
C GLU A 74 14.00 2.03 2.25
N GLY A 75 13.82 3.29 1.83
CA GLY A 75 12.95 4.26 2.50
C GLY A 75 11.46 4.00 2.24
N PRO A 76 10.58 4.46 3.14
CA PRO A 76 9.14 4.27 3.00
C PRO A 76 8.58 5.05 1.80
N VAL A 77 7.78 4.37 0.97
CA VAL A 77 7.03 4.99 -0.12
C VAL A 77 5.53 5.10 0.21
N ALA A 78 4.82 6.01 -0.45
CA ALA A 78 3.36 6.01 -0.41
C ALA A 78 2.80 4.69 -0.97
N LEU A 79 1.70 4.20 -0.40
CA LEU A 79 1.03 2.99 -0.89
C LEU A 79 0.38 3.28 -2.25
N GLY A 80 0.87 2.59 -3.28
CA GLY A 80 0.43 2.75 -4.66
C GLY A 80 1.52 3.35 -5.56
N VAL A 81 1.86 2.61 -6.60
CA VAL A 81 2.89 2.98 -7.57
C VAL A 81 2.35 2.73 -8.98
N ALA A 82 2.95 3.36 -9.98
CA ALA A 82 2.66 3.10 -11.38
C ALA A 82 3.83 2.40 -12.05
N ALA A 83 3.58 1.30 -12.74
CA ALA A 83 4.52 0.67 -13.66
C ALA A 83 4.11 1.07 -15.08
N VAL A 84 4.95 1.87 -15.74
CA VAL A 84 4.61 2.50 -17.03
C VAL A 84 5.63 2.11 -18.10
N ASP A 85 5.12 1.82 -19.30
CA ASP A 85 5.97 1.59 -20.47
C ASP A 85 6.71 2.88 -20.86
N VAL A 86 8.02 2.78 -21.03
CA VAL A 86 8.87 3.90 -21.47
C VAL A 86 9.78 3.47 -22.62
N MET A 87 10.28 4.46 -23.36
CA MET A 87 11.32 4.26 -24.37
C MET A 87 12.60 4.94 -23.89
N ILE A 88 13.70 4.20 -23.85
CA ILE A 88 15.01 4.70 -23.38
C ILE A 88 16.07 4.60 -24.49
N PRO A 89 17.11 5.45 -24.47
CA PRO A 89 18.24 5.32 -25.39
C PRO A 89 18.93 3.95 -25.23
N ASP A 90 19.17 3.27 -26.35
CA ASP A 90 19.93 2.02 -26.37
C ASP A 90 21.40 2.30 -26.10
N VAL A 91 21.84 1.93 -24.90
CA VAL A 91 23.22 2.05 -24.44
C VAL A 91 24.01 0.75 -24.57
N THR A 92 23.48 -0.28 -25.24
CA THR A 92 24.16 -1.60 -25.38
C THR A 92 25.28 -1.63 -26.44
N GLY A 93 25.63 -0.50 -27.04
CA GLY A 93 26.76 -0.37 -27.97
C GLY A 93 27.69 0.79 -27.57
N GLY A 94 28.97 0.49 -27.38
CA GLY A 94 29.99 1.47 -27.03
C GLY A 94 29.96 2.74 -27.89
N VAL A 95 30.35 3.86 -27.27
CA VAL A 95 30.40 5.22 -27.81
C VAL A 95 30.76 5.24 -29.31
N SER A 96 29.74 5.40 -30.17
CA SER A 96 29.95 5.76 -31.56
C SER A 96 29.97 7.27 -31.66
N THR A 97 31.19 7.82 -31.77
CA THR A 97 31.44 9.23 -32.05
C THR A 97 31.10 9.56 -33.51
N THR A 98 29.83 9.54 -33.88
CA THR A 98 29.32 10.19 -35.10
C THR A 98 27.83 10.43 -34.94
N SER A 99 27.39 11.63 -35.31
CA SER A 99 26.03 12.14 -35.25
C SER A 99 24.99 11.24 -35.95
N SER A 100 24.50 10.22 -35.24
CA SER A 100 23.32 9.43 -35.59
C SER A 100 22.45 9.30 -34.35
N SER A 101 21.15 9.59 -34.47
CA SER A 101 20.17 9.45 -33.38
C SER A 101 20.31 8.09 -32.69
N THR A 102 20.59 8.08 -31.39
CA THR A 102 20.63 6.85 -30.58
C THR A 102 19.29 6.13 -30.71
N PRO A 103 19.27 4.84 -31.09
CA PRO A 103 18.01 4.10 -31.18
C PRO A 103 17.35 4.02 -29.81
N LEU A 104 16.01 3.98 -29.78
CA LEU A 104 15.23 3.84 -28.55
C LEU A 104 14.77 2.39 -28.40
N VAL A 105 14.88 1.85 -27.18
CA VAL A 105 14.40 0.51 -26.79
C VAL A 105 13.32 0.62 -25.72
N PRO A 106 12.34 -0.30 -25.70
CA PRO A 106 11.32 -0.33 -24.65
C PRO A 106 11.93 -0.75 -23.30
N ASP A 107 11.44 -0.14 -22.22
CA ASP A 107 11.71 -0.51 -20.82
C ASP A 107 10.45 -0.18 -19.98
N VAL A 108 10.46 -0.52 -18.70
CA VAL A 108 9.42 -0.18 -17.74
C VAL A 108 9.97 0.79 -16.71
N ALA A 109 9.23 1.86 -16.43
CA ALA A 109 9.52 2.79 -15.36
C ALA A 109 8.54 2.61 -14.19
N VAL A 110 9.07 2.43 -12.98
CA VAL A 110 8.30 2.44 -11.74
C VAL A 110 8.28 3.84 -11.15
N ARG A 111 7.11 4.47 -11.13
CA ARG A 111 6.87 5.79 -10.55
C ARG A 111 6.27 5.67 -9.17
N PHE A 112 6.88 6.31 -8.19
CA PHE A 112 6.46 6.25 -6.79
C PHE A 112 6.71 7.59 -6.07
N ILE A 113 6.01 7.79 -4.96
CA ILE A 113 6.20 8.94 -4.07
C ILE A 113 6.97 8.48 -2.83
N ASP A 114 8.07 9.16 -2.53
CA ASP A 114 8.75 9.03 -1.23
C ASP A 114 7.84 9.58 -0.11
N ARG A 115 7.57 8.76 0.92
CA ARG A 115 6.57 9.09 1.95
C ARG A 115 6.95 10.32 2.76
N ALA A 116 8.23 10.47 3.07
CA ALA A 116 8.73 11.54 3.93
C ALA A 116 8.69 12.89 3.21
N SER A 117 9.27 12.97 2.02
CA SER A 117 9.41 14.21 1.26
C SER A 117 8.22 14.53 0.34
N GLY A 118 7.46 13.53 -0.06
CA GLY A 118 6.45 13.66 -1.11
C GLY A 118 7.01 13.88 -2.51
N ASN A 119 8.33 13.73 -2.70
CA ASN A 119 8.95 13.82 -4.01
C ASN A 119 8.60 12.58 -4.84
N ILE A 120 8.41 12.77 -6.14
CA ILE A 120 8.16 11.69 -7.09
C ILE A 120 9.49 11.24 -7.69
N TYR A 121 9.68 9.93 -7.71
CA TYR A 121 10.82 9.25 -8.33
C TYR A 121 10.35 8.32 -9.43
N SER A 122 11.21 8.13 -10.42
CA SER A 122 11.07 7.18 -11.52
C SER A 122 12.26 6.23 -11.52
N TYR A 123 12.03 4.95 -11.35
CA TYR A 123 13.03 3.90 -11.47
C TYR A 123 12.85 3.15 -12.79
N VAL A 124 13.80 3.31 -13.71
CA VAL A 124 13.83 2.60 -15.00
C VAL A 124 14.45 1.21 -14.79
N THR A 125 13.70 0.16 -15.12
CA THR A 125 13.93 -1.18 -14.58
C THR A 125 15.20 -1.85 -15.11
N HIS A 126 15.36 -1.94 -16.42
CA HIS A 126 16.53 -2.59 -17.03
C HIS A 126 17.74 -1.65 -17.05
N ALA A 127 17.53 -0.35 -17.27
CA ALA A 127 18.59 0.66 -17.13
C ALA A 127 19.12 0.80 -15.68
N ARG A 128 18.31 0.40 -14.69
CA ARG A 128 18.57 0.52 -13.24
C ARG A 128 18.84 1.95 -12.78
N THR A 129 18.14 2.89 -13.41
CA THR A 129 18.32 4.32 -13.16
C THR A 129 17.19 4.85 -12.30
N LEU A 130 17.51 5.34 -11.11
CA LEU A 130 16.57 6.05 -10.23
C LEU A 130 16.74 7.56 -10.41
N THR A 131 15.66 8.24 -10.79
CA THR A 131 15.65 9.69 -11.03
C THR A 131 14.52 10.34 -10.26
N ARG A 132 14.79 11.43 -9.54
CA ARG A 132 13.73 12.32 -9.03
C ARG A 132 13.14 13.09 -10.20
N ILE A 133 11.82 13.02 -10.40
CA ILE A 133 11.13 13.67 -11.51
C ILE A 133 10.25 14.85 -11.07
N SER A 134 9.91 14.98 -9.78
CA SER A 134 9.16 16.15 -9.29
C SER A 134 10.04 17.29 -8.79
N ASN A 135 9.58 18.53 -9.01
CA ASN A 135 10.14 19.75 -8.40
C ASN A 135 9.39 20.21 -7.14
N LYS A 136 8.34 19.49 -6.74
CA LYS A 136 7.47 19.81 -5.60
C LYS A 136 7.63 18.82 -4.46
N THR A 137 7.63 19.34 -3.25
CA THR A 137 7.72 18.61 -1.98
C THR A 137 6.37 18.71 -1.27
N LEU A 138 5.82 17.56 -0.90
CA LEU A 138 4.50 17.43 -0.26
C LEU A 138 4.58 16.36 0.84
N PRO A 139 5.13 16.69 2.01
CA PRO A 139 5.50 15.69 3.01
C PRO A 139 4.33 14.84 3.52
N GLY A 140 4.62 13.61 3.93
CA GLY A 140 3.67 12.76 4.66
C GLY A 140 2.63 12.02 3.81
N ILE A 141 2.89 11.81 2.52
CA ILE A 141 1.97 11.08 1.63
C ILE A 141 1.84 9.61 2.05
N GLN A 142 0.62 9.21 2.42
CA GLN A 142 0.34 7.83 2.84
C GLN A 142 -0.08 6.94 1.68
N GLU A 143 -0.90 7.46 0.76
CA GLU A 143 -1.45 6.71 -0.36
C GLU A 143 -1.37 7.50 -1.66
N ALA A 144 -1.29 6.78 -2.77
CA ALA A 144 -1.12 7.33 -4.11
C ALA A 144 -1.95 6.54 -5.12
N SER A 145 -2.95 7.17 -5.73
CA SER A 145 -3.68 6.60 -6.86
C SER A 145 -3.23 7.25 -8.16
N TRP A 146 -2.48 6.51 -8.97
CA TRP A 146 -1.92 6.97 -10.23
C TRP A 146 -2.90 6.81 -11.38
N VAL A 147 -2.84 7.73 -12.35
CA VAL A 147 -3.33 7.41 -13.71
C VAL A 147 -2.42 6.38 -14.37
N PRO A 148 -2.94 5.51 -15.26
CA PRO A 148 -2.17 4.40 -15.82
C PRO A 148 -0.89 4.80 -16.57
N ASP A 149 -0.83 6.00 -17.16
CA ASP A 149 0.38 6.51 -17.82
C ASP A 149 1.37 7.16 -16.82
N GLY A 150 1.01 7.24 -15.54
CA GLY A 150 1.81 7.82 -14.47
C GLY A 150 1.93 9.34 -14.50
N SER A 151 1.20 10.06 -15.37
CA SER A 151 1.32 11.52 -15.54
C SER A 151 0.73 12.35 -14.41
N LEU A 152 -0.19 11.76 -13.65
CA LEU A 152 -0.93 12.38 -12.55
C LEU A 152 -1.11 11.38 -11.41
N VAL A 153 -1.00 11.85 -10.17
CA VAL A 153 -1.29 11.04 -8.99
C VAL A 153 -2.19 11.79 -8.02
N TYR A 154 -3.19 11.09 -7.50
CA TYR A 154 -3.99 11.57 -6.37
C TYR A 154 -3.31 11.12 -5.08
N ALA A 155 -2.53 12.01 -4.50
CA ALA A 155 -1.78 11.79 -3.27
C ALA A 155 -2.65 12.13 -2.06
N ARG A 156 -2.72 11.21 -1.09
CA ARG A 156 -3.51 11.36 0.13
C ARG A 156 -2.61 11.45 1.36
N PHE A 157 -2.90 12.42 2.23
CA PHE A 157 -2.13 12.69 3.44
C PHE A 157 -3.01 13.34 4.51
N ILE A 158 -2.53 13.30 5.75
CA ILE A 158 -3.22 13.94 6.88
C ILE A 158 -2.78 15.39 6.95
N THR A 159 -3.75 16.29 7.08
CA THR A 159 -3.54 17.71 7.37
C THR A 159 -4.22 18.05 8.68
N SER A 160 -3.58 18.88 9.51
CA SER A 160 -4.17 19.38 10.75
C SER A 160 -4.40 20.88 10.66
N ASP A 161 -5.60 21.34 11.01
CA ASP A 161 -5.87 22.74 11.29
C ASP A 161 -6.30 22.92 12.75
N SER A 162 -5.91 24.05 13.33
CA SER A 162 -6.20 24.43 14.71
C SER A 162 -7.69 24.58 15.02
N GLU A 163 -8.52 24.90 14.02
CA GLU A 163 -9.97 25.10 14.20
C GLU A 163 -10.78 23.83 13.91
N SER A 164 -10.40 23.05 12.89
CA SER A 164 -11.21 21.93 12.39
C SER A 164 -10.63 20.53 12.70
N GLY A 165 -9.40 20.46 13.22
CA GLY A 165 -8.75 19.20 13.62
C GLY A 165 -8.00 18.53 12.46
N GLU A 166 -7.85 17.20 12.55
CA GLU A 166 -7.19 16.39 11.52
C GLU A 166 -8.17 16.02 10.40
N HIS A 167 -7.73 16.22 9.17
CA HIS A 167 -8.46 15.93 7.94
C HIS A 167 -7.62 15.07 7.00
N ILE A 168 -8.30 14.30 6.14
CA ILE A 168 -7.64 13.64 5.03
C ILE A 168 -7.71 14.58 3.82
N ALA A 169 -6.56 15.10 3.40
CA ALA A 169 -6.43 15.85 2.17
C ALA A 169 -6.13 14.92 1.00
N THR A 170 -6.69 15.23 -0.18
CA THR A 170 -6.32 14.59 -1.44
C THR A 170 -5.88 15.65 -2.43
N TYR A 171 -4.67 15.48 -2.97
CA TYR A 171 -4.04 16.42 -3.88
C TYR A 171 -3.73 15.75 -5.22
N ALA A 172 -4.26 16.31 -6.31
CA ALA A 172 -3.93 15.91 -7.66
C ALA A 172 -2.57 16.52 -8.04
N LEU A 173 -1.52 15.69 -8.07
CA LEU A 173 -0.13 16.07 -8.28
C LEU A 173 0.35 15.55 -9.65
N PRO A 174 0.70 16.44 -10.60
CA PRO A 174 1.36 16.04 -11.84
C PRO A 174 2.75 15.44 -11.57
N GLU A 175 3.21 14.53 -12.43
CA GLU A 175 4.47 13.78 -12.26
C GLU A 175 5.70 14.69 -12.06
N ASN A 176 5.72 15.83 -12.75
CA ASN A 176 6.82 16.79 -12.71
C ASN A 176 6.75 17.73 -11.49
N GLY A 177 5.67 17.66 -10.71
CA GLY A 177 5.40 18.52 -9.55
C GLY A 177 4.88 19.92 -9.90
N GLU A 178 4.68 20.24 -11.18
CA GLU A 178 4.24 21.57 -11.60
C GLU A 178 2.71 21.71 -11.51
N GLY A 179 2.26 22.71 -10.73
CA GLY A 179 0.83 22.95 -10.52
C GLY A 179 0.21 21.97 -9.53
N GLY A 180 -0.93 21.38 -9.91
CA GLY A 180 -1.77 20.52 -9.09
C GLY A 180 -2.86 21.25 -8.31
N TYR A 181 -3.82 20.51 -7.78
CA TYR A 181 -4.99 21.09 -7.10
C TYR A 181 -5.54 20.14 -6.02
N PHE A 182 -6.21 20.71 -5.01
CA PHE A 182 -6.92 19.95 -3.99
C PHE A 182 -8.31 19.54 -4.50
N ILE A 183 -8.75 18.35 -4.10
CA ILE A 183 -10.15 17.96 -4.20
C ILE A 183 -10.80 17.96 -2.81
N GLU A 184 -12.06 17.55 -2.72
CA GLU A 184 -12.83 17.48 -1.47
C GLU A 184 -12.02 16.80 -0.35
N GLN A 185 -12.11 17.35 0.85
CA GLN A 185 -11.46 16.80 2.04
C GLN A 185 -12.27 15.63 2.60
N ASP A 186 -11.63 14.82 3.45
CA ASP A 186 -12.25 13.72 4.20
C ASP A 186 -12.89 12.64 3.30
N LEU A 187 -12.36 12.51 2.09
CA LEU A 187 -12.61 11.36 1.24
C LEU A 187 -12.04 10.12 1.92
N SER A 188 -12.89 9.13 2.15
CA SER A 188 -12.49 7.79 2.60
C SER A 188 -11.73 7.02 1.52
N GLN A 189 -11.98 7.34 0.25
CA GLN A 189 -11.32 6.75 -0.91
C GLN A 189 -11.20 7.78 -2.05
N ALA A 190 -10.08 7.77 -2.77
CA ALA A 190 -9.90 8.42 -4.06
C ALA A 190 -9.11 7.47 -4.97
N THR A 191 -9.75 6.99 -6.04
CA THR A 191 -9.20 5.94 -6.90
C THR A 191 -9.41 6.31 -8.36
N VAL A 192 -8.36 6.20 -9.16
CA VAL A 192 -8.44 6.43 -10.60
C VAL A 192 -9.24 5.31 -11.28
N VAL A 193 -10.05 5.68 -12.28
CA VAL A 193 -10.88 4.78 -13.09
C VAL A 193 -10.45 4.87 -14.55
N GLY A 194 -9.79 3.83 -15.05
CA GLY A 194 -9.22 3.84 -16.40
C GLY A 194 -8.19 4.96 -16.57
N SER A 195 -8.12 5.58 -17.74
CA SER A 195 -7.17 6.66 -18.02
C SER A 195 -7.67 8.07 -17.70
N THR A 196 -8.97 8.24 -17.44
CA THR A 196 -9.60 9.57 -17.43
C THR A 196 -10.63 9.79 -16.34
N GLY A 197 -10.96 8.78 -15.54
CA GLY A 197 -11.95 8.88 -14.47
C GLY A 197 -11.31 8.94 -13.09
N LEU A 198 -12.04 9.54 -12.15
CA LEU A 198 -11.75 9.50 -10.73
C LEU A 198 -13.03 9.05 -10.01
N PHE A 199 -12.90 8.07 -9.14
CA PHE A 199 -13.91 7.68 -8.18
C PHE A 199 -13.51 8.21 -6.79
N THR A 200 -14.46 8.82 -6.09
CA THR A 200 -14.30 9.25 -4.70
C THR A 200 -15.42 8.70 -3.83
N LEU A 201 -15.11 8.46 -2.55
CA LEU A 201 -16.08 7.97 -1.58
C LEU A 201 -16.04 8.84 -0.32
N VAL A 202 -17.17 9.44 0.03
CA VAL A 202 -17.39 10.08 1.33
C VAL A 202 -18.19 9.13 2.21
N THR A 203 -17.75 8.96 3.46
CA THR A 203 -18.43 8.13 4.45
C THR A 203 -18.82 8.96 5.66
N SER A 204 -20.04 8.75 6.15
CA SER A 204 -20.57 9.39 7.35
C SER A 204 -21.32 8.37 8.23
N THR A 205 -21.80 8.80 9.38
CA THR A 205 -22.66 7.95 10.23
C THR A 205 -23.98 7.54 9.56
N GLY A 206 -24.45 8.33 8.58
CA GLY A 206 -25.69 8.07 7.84
C GLY A 206 -25.53 7.16 6.61
N GLY A 207 -24.31 6.77 6.25
CA GLY A 207 -24.04 5.97 5.06
C GLY A 207 -22.84 6.47 4.26
N SER A 208 -22.86 6.25 2.95
CA SER A 208 -21.79 6.66 2.03
C SER A 208 -22.32 7.19 0.71
N VAL A 209 -21.54 8.09 0.10
CA VAL A 209 -21.81 8.69 -1.20
C VAL A 209 -20.61 8.45 -2.10
N GLY A 210 -20.83 7.70 -3.19
CA GLY A 210 -19.83 7.48 -4.22
C GLY A 210 -20.01 8.47 -5.35
N THR A 211 -18.94 9.16 -5.75
CA THR A 211 -18.93 10.17 -6.82
C THR A 211 -17.93 9.77 -7.89
N ILE A 212 -18.30 9.99 -9.16
CA ILE A 212 -17.43 9.84 -10.31
C ILE A 212 -17.19 11.20 -10.96
N ALA A 213 -15.95 11.49 -11.32
CA ALA A 213 -15.54 12.70 -12.02
C ALA A 213 -14.53 12.33 -13.12
N LYS A 214 -14.15 13.31 -13.93
CA LYS A 214 -12.96 13.19 -14.77
C LYS A 214 -11.68 13.30 -13.92
N ALA A 215 -10.53 12.92 -14.48
CA ALA A 215 -9.22 13.03 -13.84
C ALA A 215 -8.73 14.48 -13.65
N ASP A 216 -9.39 15.46 -14.27
CA ASP A 216 -9.23 16.89 -13.94
C ASP A 216 -10.22 17.35 -12.84
N SER A 217 -10.94 16.40 -12.24
CA SER A 217 -11.98 16.59 -11.23
C SER A 217 -13.18 17.41 -11.68
N THR A 218 -13.34 17.63 -13.00
CA THR A 218 -14.52 18.27 -13.57
C THR A 218 -15.63 17.26 -13.84
N GLY A 219 -16.87 17.75 -13.99
CA GLY A 219 -18.00 16.92 -14.39
C GLY A 219 -18.43 15.88 -13.36
N ALA A 220 -18.18 16.15 -12.07
CA ALA A 220 -18.55 15.27 -10.96
C ALA A 220 -20.04 14.93 -10.98
N LYS A 221 -20.35 13.65 -10.78
CA LYS A 221 -21.72 13.10 -10.69
C LYS A 221 -21.76 12.03 -9.60
N THR A 222 -22.81 12.04 -8.80
CA THR A 222 -23.07 10.96 -7.85
C THR A 222 -23.32 9.66 -8.60
N LEU A 223 -22.50 8.64 -8.32
CA LEU A 223 -22.70 7.28 -8.80
C LEU A 223 -23.76 6.56 -7.97
N PHE A 224 -23.68 6.69 -6.65
CA PHE A 224 -24.64 6.09 -5.72
C PHE A 224 -24.70 6.85 -4.39
N THR A 225 -25.82 6.65 -3.69
CA THR A 225 -25.96 6.93 -2.25
C THR A 225 -26.37 5.63 -1.56
N SER A 226 -25.69 5.27 -0.47
CA SER A 226 -25.92 4.03 0.27
C SER A 226 -26.07 4.30 1.76
N LEU A 227 -26.89 3.50 2.44
CA LEU A 227 -26.97 3.50 3.92
C LEU A 227 -25.80 2.76 4.57
N ILE A 228 -24.96 2.07 3.78
CA ILE A 228 -23.77 1.38 4.28
C ILE A 228 -22.64 2.39 4.39
N SER A 229 -22.21 2.69 5.61
CA SER A 229 -21.14 3.67 5.88
C SER A 229 -19.73 3.10 5.74
N SER A 230 -19.58 1.78 5.81
CA SER A 230 -18.27 1.10 5.81
C SER A 230 -18.09 0.30 4.52
N LEU A 231 -17.91 0.99 3.40
CA LEU A 231 -17.66 0.38 2.09
C LEU A 231 -16.20 0.58 1.65
N ILE A 232 -15.71 -0.38 0.87
CA ILE A 232 -14.55 -0.25 -0.02
C ILE A 232 -15.05 -0.52 -1.43
N VAL A 233 -14.65 0.30 -2.41
CA VAL A 233 -15.17 0.25 -3.78
C VAL A 233 -14.04 0.06 -4.78
N TYR A 234 -14.19 -0.86 -5.72
CA TYR A 234 -13.24 -1.14 -6.79
C TYR A 234 -13.88 -0.86 -8.15
N PRO A 235 -13.31 0.03 -8.98
CA PRO A 235 -13.73 0.16 -10.37
C PRO A 235 -13.27 -1.04 -11.20
N SER A 236 -14.08 -1.48 -12.17
CA SER A 236 -13.70 -2.51 -13.13
C SER A 236 -14.53 -2.39 -14.41
N THR A 237 -13.86 -2.12 -15.54
CA THR A 237 -14.42 -1.85 -16.90
C THR A 237 -15.90 -1.43 -16.92
N GLY A 238 -16.17 -0.16 -16.62
CA GLY A 238 -17.54 0.41 -16.72
C GLY A 238 -18.53 -0.04 -15.63
N THR A 239 -18.09 -0.85 -14.68
CA THR A 239 -18.85 -1.25 -13.49
C THR A 239 -18.06 -0.95 -12.22
N TYR A 240 -18.73 -0.99 -11.07
CA TYR A 240 -18.10 -0.84 -9.77
C TYR A 240 -18.46 -2.04 -8.90
N PHE A 241 -17.52 -2.51 -8.12
CA PHE A 241 -17.73 -3.53 -7.11
C PHE A 241 -17.50 -2.91 -5.75
N ALA A 242 -18.22 -3.36 -4.75
CA ALA A 242 -18.02 -2.89 -3.39
C ALA A 242 -18.12 -4.04 -2.41
N HIS A 243 -17.42 -3.94 -1.29
CA HIS A 243 -17.68 -4.80 -0.15
C HIS A 243 -17.73 -3.98 1.13
N THR A 244 -18.42 -4.52 2.13
CA THR A 244 -18.32 -4.01 3.50
C THR A 244 -16.91 -4.21 4.02
N LYS A 245 -16.38 -3.27 4.82
CA LYS A 245 -15.09 -3.46 5.52
C LYS A 245 -15.08 -4.83 6.22
N ALA A 246 -14.04 -5.62 5.95
CA ALA A 246 -13.99 -7.00 6.38
C ALA A 246 -13.89 -7.14 7.91
N SER A 247 -14.57 -8.14 8.45
CA SER A 247 -14.44 -8.54 9.85
C SER A 247 -14.59 -10.05 9.99
N SER A 248 -13.72 -10.68 10.76
CA SER A 248 -13.82 -12.09 11.16
C SER A 248 -15.02 -12.38 12.07
N GLN A 249 -15.67 -11.35 12.63
CA GLN A 249 -16.73 -11.49 13.62
C GLN A 249 -18.13 -11.18 13.08
N THR A 250 -18.24 -10.39 12.01
CA THR A 250 -19.52 -9.99 11.40
C THR A 250 -19.62 -10.43 9.95
N ASP A 251 -20.85 -10.60 9.48
CA ASP A 251 -21.11 -11.00 8.10
C ASP A 251 -20.78 -9.86 7.14
N GLY A 252 -19.87 -10.13 6.21
CA GLY A 252 -19.54 -9.26 5.10
C GLY A 252 -20.35 -9.57 3.84
N TYR A 253 -20.52 -8.55 3.01
CA TYR A 253 -21.27 -8.62 1.76
C TYR A 253 -20.51 -7.94 0.63
N GLY A 254 -20.52 -8.57 -0.55
CA GLY A 254 -19.97 -8.02 -1.78
C GLY A 254 -21.09 -7.69 -2.77
N PHE A 255 -20.95 -6.57 -3.46
CA PHE A 255 -21.95 -5.98 -4.35
C PHE A 255 -21.34 -5.63 -5.70
N GLN A 256 -22.11 -5.82 -6.76
CA GLN A 256 -21.91 -5.16 -8.04
C GLN A 256 -22.83 -3.93 -8.08
N ILE A 257 -22.28 -2.78 -8.45
CA ILE A 257 -22.99 -1.51 -8.54
C ILE A 257 -23.16 -1.17 -10.02
N THR A 258 -24.41 -1.17 -10.47
CA THR A 258 -24.78 -0.84 -11.85
C THR A 258 -25.83 0.27 -11.82
N ASN A 259 -25.54 1.41 -12.46
CA ASN A 259 -26.43 2.58 -12.48
C ASN A 259 -26.90 3.00 -11.07
N GLY A 260 -25.98 2.96 -10.10
CA GLY A 260 -26.24 3.30 -8.69
C GLY A 260 -26.98 2.25 -7.87
N SER A 261 -27.41 1.14 -8.48
CA SER A 261 -28.10 0.04 -7.78
C SER A 261 -27.13 -1.04 -7.31
N PHE A 262 -27.26 -1.45 -6.05
CA PHE A 262 -26.43 -2.48 -5.42
C PHE A 262 -27.04 -3.87 -5.62
N ASN A 263 -26.36 -4.72 -6.39
CA ASN A 263 -26.71 -6.12 -6.57
C ASN A 263 -25.75 -7.00 -5.76
N ARG A 264 -26.27 -7.74 -4.76
CA ARG A 264 -25.42 -8.61 -3.95
C ARG A 264 -24.85 -9.76 -4.79
N VAL A 265 -23.53 -9.88 -4.83
CA VAL A 265 -22.80 -10.92 -5.56
C VAL A 265 -22.07 -11.90 -4.65
N LEU A 266 -21.71 -11.48 -3.44
CA LEU A 266 -21.06 -12.31 -2.42
C LEU A 266 -21.68 -12.08 -1.04
N GLY A 267 -21.54 -13.06 -0.15
CA GLY A 267 -21.98 -12.98 1.24
C GLY A 267 -23.35 -13.61 1.53
N PRO A 268 -23.68 -13.83 2.81
CA PRO A 268 -22.90 -13.44 3.99
C PRO A 268 -21.63 -14.29 4.17
N LEU A 269 -20.48 -13.64 4.35
CA LEU A 269 -19.18 -14.27 4.57
C LEU A 269 -18.36 -13.43 5.55
N ARG A 270 -17.87 -14.04 6.63
CA ARG A 270 -16.93 -13.37 7.55
C ARG A 270 -15.58 -13.17 6.88
N GLY A 271 -14.88 -12.11 7.27
CA GLY A 271 -13.58 -11.73 6.73
C GLY A 271 -13.61 -11.43 5.23
N LEU A 272 -14.78 -11.10 4.66
CA LEU A 272 -14.94 -10.90 3.23
C LEU A 272 -14.26 -9.61 2.74
N SER A 273 -13.27 -9.79 1.89
CA SER A 273 -12.77 -8.78 0.95
C SER A 273 -12.80 -9.34 -0.46
N LEU A 274 -12.90 -8.45 -1.46
CA LEU A 274 -12.94 -8.84 -2.86
C LEU A 274 -12.03 -7.96 -3.73
N LEU A 275 -11.59 -8.53 -4.84
CA LEU A 275 -10.81 -7.87 -5.89
C LEU A 275 -11.38 -8.30 -7.26
N PRO A 276 -12.05 -7.41 -8.01
CA PRO A 276 -12.59 -7.76 -9.32
C PRO A 276 -11.49 -7.98 -10.36
N SER A 277 -11.74 -8.90 -11.31
CA SER A 277 -10.88 -9.05 -12.49
C SER A 277 -10.93 -7.78 -13.38
N PRO A 278 -9.97 -7.58 -14.31
CA PRO A 278 -9.94 -6.38 -15.15
C PRO A 278 -11.24 -6.14 -15.93
N SER A 279 -11.89 -7.22 -16.38
CA SER A 279 -13.19 -7.18 -17.07
C SER A 279 -14.41 -7.16 -16.13
N GLY A 280 -14.21 -7.43 -14.84
CA GLY A 280 -15.28 -7.50 -13.85
C GLY A 280 -16.15 -8.74 -13.97
N LYS A 281 -15.74 -9.73 -14.77
CA LYS A 281 -16.48 -10.99 -14.95
C LYS A 281 -16.26 -11.98 -13.81
N SER A 282 -15.13 -11.86 -13.12
CA SER A 282 -14.76 -12.71 -11.99
C SER A 282 -14.38 -11.86 -10.79
N LEU A 283 -14.62 -12.39 -9.58
CA LEU A 283 -14.15 -11.77 -8.34
C LEU A 283 -13.22 -12.74 -7.62
N LEU A 284 -11.98 -12.32 -7.37
CA LEU A 284 -11.13 -12.94 -6.35
C LEU A 284 -11.64 -12.46 -4.99
N TYR A 285 -11.79 -13.34 -4.01
CA TYR A 285 -12.23 -12.96 -2.68
C TYR A 285 -11.64 -13.87 -1.62
N ASN A 286 -11.45 -13.34 -0.42
CA ASN A 286 -11.13 -14.14 0.75
C ASN A 286 -12.31 -14.17 1.71
N TYR A 287 -12.35 -15.19 2.56
CA TYR A 287 -13.32 -15.31 3.65
C TYR A 287 -12.76 -16.17 4.77
N VAL A 288 -13.38 -16.10 5.95
CA VAL A 288 -13.00 -16.88 7.12
C VAL A 288 -14.11 -17.88 7.46
N SER A 289 -13.73 -19.15 7.61
CA SER A 289 -14.61 -20.22 8.07
C SER A 289 -13.88 -21.12 9.05
N GLY A 290 -14.49 -21.42 10.21
CA GLY A 290 -13.86 -22.23 11.24
C GLY A 290 -12.53 -21.65 11.79
N GLY A 291 -12.33 -20.33 11.71
CA GLY A 291 -11.08 -19.67 12.10
C GLY A 291 -9.97 -19.75 11.04
N VAL A 292 -10.25 -20.32 9.87
CA VAL A 292 -9.30 -20.46 8.76
C VAL A 292 -9.66 -19.48 7.65
N THR A 293 -8.66 -18.75 7.13
CA THR A 293 -8.81 -17.90 5.96
C THR A 293 -8.69 -18.72 4.68
N TYR A 294 -9.61 -18.50 3.75
CA TYR A 294 -9.65 -19.14 2.44
C TYR A 294 -9.59 -18.07 1.34
N LEU A 295 -8.99 -18.42 0.21
CA LEU A 295 -9.04 -17.65 -1.03
C LEU A 295 -9.85 -18.41 -2.07
N ALA A 296 -10.71 -17.71 -2.80
CA ALA A 296 -11.56 -18.28 -3.82
C ALA A 296 -11.79 -17.28 -4.96
N VAL A 297 -12.25 -17.78 -6.10
CA VAL A 297 -12.69 -16.99 -7.24
C VAL A 297 -14.12 -17.37 -7.60
N ILE A 298 -14.96 -16.39 -7.93
CA ILE A 298 -16.31 -16.63 -8.45
C ILE A 298 -16.43 -16.05 -9.86
N ASP A 299 -16.99 -16.84 -10.78
CA ASP A 299 -17.47 -16.36 -12.08
C ASP A 299 -18.88 -15.79 -11.91
N LEU A 300 -19.09 -14.53 -12.30
CA LEU A 300 -20.35 -13.84 -12.07
C LEU A 300 -21.46 -14.23 -13.05
N ALA A 301 -21.13 -14.78 -14.21
CA ALA A 301 -22.10 -15.17 -15.22
C ALA A 301 -22.82 -16.47 -14.83
N ASN A 302 -22.08 -17.48 -14.37
CA ASN A 302 -22.63 -18.77 -13.95
C ASN A 302 -22.72 -18.95 -12.42
N ARG A 303 -22.20 -17.99 -11.64
CA ARG A 303 -22.19 -18.00 -10.16
C ARG A 303 -21.42 -19.18 -9.58
N ASN A 304 -20.45 -19.71 -10.31
CA ASN A 304 -19.61 -20.82 -9.86
C ASN A 304 -18.43 -20.31 -9.04
N ALA A 305 -18.40 -20.68 -7.76
CA ALA A 305 -17.29 -20.38 -6.85
C ALA A 305 -16.29 -21.53 -6.80
N THR A 306 -15.01 -21.21 -6.94
CA THR A 306 -13.90 -22.17 -6.93
C THR A 306 -12.89 -21.77 -5.87
N ALA A 307 -12.57 -22.69 -4.96
CA ALA A 307 -11.48 -22.50 -4.00
C ALA A 307 -10.12 -22.54 -4.69
N LEU A 308 -9.20 -21.68 -4.27
CA LEU A 308 -7.83 -21.62 -4.79
C LEU A 308 -6.86 -22.35 -3.84
N PRO A 309 -5.72 -22.87 -4.33
CA PRO A 309 -4.79 -23.68 -3.54
C PRO A 309 -3.92 -22.87 -2.56
N LEU A 310 -4.26 -21.60 -2.30
CA LEU A 310 -3.51 -20.67 -1.44
C LEU A 310 -4.47 -20.03 -0.43
N ALA A 311 -3.93 -19.61 0.71
CA ALA A 311 -4.66 -18.86 1.74
C ALA A 311 -3.98 -17.51 1.96
N THR A 312 -4.62 -16.42 1.54
CA THR A 312 -4.17 -15.04 1.76
C THR A 312 -5.38 -14.09 1.70
N LEU A 313 -5.13 -12.80 1.85
CA LEU A 313 -6.12 -11.73 1.71
C LEU A 313 -6.16 -11.24 0.26
N SER A 314 -7.34 -10.92 -0.25
CA SER A 314 -7.51 -10.43 -1.63
C SER A 314 -6.74 -9.14 -1.91
N GLU A 315 -6.53 -8.32 -0.87
CA GLU A 315 -5.80 -7.05 -0.89
C GLU A 315 -4.27 -7.22 -0.98
N LYS A 316 -3.79 -8.46 -0.81
CA LYS A 316 -2.39 -8.83 -1.03
C LYS A 316 -2.18 -9.38 -2.44
N CYS A 317 -3.16 -9.24 -3.33
CA CYS A 317 -3.12 -9.76 -4.69
C CYS A 317 -3.33 -8.67 -5.74
N VAL A 318 -2.88 -8.94 -6.96
CA VAL A 318 -3.13 -8.12 -8.16
C VAL A 318 -3.46 -9.03 -9.35
N TRP A 319 -4.47 -8.63 -10.13
CA TRP A 319 -4.73 -9.24 -11.43
C TRP A 319 -3.75 -8.67 -12.45
N ALA A 320 -2.96 -9.55 -13.08
CA ALA A 320 -2.09 -9.17 -14.18
C ALA A 320 -2.79 -9.25 -15.53
N SER A 321 -3.71 -10.22 -15.66
CA SER A 321 -4.63 -10.38 -16.79
C SER A 321 -5.91 -11.06 -16.31
N GLU A 322 -6.80 -11.48 -17.22
CA GLU A 322 -8.01 -12.24 -16.84
C GLU A 322 -7.70 -13.64 -16.29
N VAL A 323 -6.47 -14.14 -16.50
CA VAL A 323 -6.09 -15.52 -16.17
C VAL A 323 -4.90 -15.62 -15.23
N THR A 324 -4.15 -14.53 -15.02
CA THR A 324 -2.98 -14.49 -14.13
C THR A 324 -3.24 -13.57 -12.93
N VAL A 325 -2.99 -14.08 -11.73
CA VAL A 325 -2.99 -13.29 -10.48
C VAL A 325 -1.67 -13.50 -9.74
N TYR A 326 -1.08 -12.43 -9.24
CA TYR A 326 0.04 -12.49 -8.32
C TYR A 326 -0.43 -12.15 -6.90
N CYS A 327 0.04 -12.88 -5.91
CA CYS A 327 -0.31 -12.67 -4.50
C CYS A 327 0.91 -12.77 -3.58
N GLY A 328 0.98 -11.87 -2.61
CA GLY A 328 1.74 -12.09 -1.37
C GLY A 328 1.00 -13.07 -0.47
N VAL A 329 1.58 -14.25 -0.26
CA VAL A 329 1.00 -15.33 0.54
C VAL A 329 1.84 -15.53 1.79
N PRO A 330 1.28 -15.27 2.99
CA PRO A 330 1.97 -15.52 4.25
C PRO A 330 2.41 -16.97 4.37
N THR A 331 3.66 -17.19 4.80
CA THR A 331 4.15 -18.52 5.20
C THR A 331 3.35 -19.07 6.38
N THR A 332 2.87 -18.18 7.25
CA THR A 332 1.91 -18.47 8.32
C THR A 332 0.93 -17.30 8.46
N LEU A 333 -0.37 -17.58 8.47
CA LEU A 333 -1.40 -16.61 8.85
C LEU A 333 -1.49 -16.54 10.38
N SER A 334 -0.64 -15.74 10.99
CA SER A 334 -0.60 -15.51 12.43
C SER A 334 -1.50 -14.34 12.86
N GLY A 335 -2.45 -14.61 13.75
CA GLY A 335 -3.38 -13.61 14.30
C GLY A 335 -4.57 -14.30 14.93
N SER A 336 -5.23 -13.62 15.87
CA SER A 336 -6.43 -14.14 16.53
C SER A 336 -7.71 -13.71 15.81
N ALA A 337 -7.66 -12.57 15.12
CA ALA A 337 -8.74 -12.02 14.31
C ALA A 337 -8.18 -11.50 12.97
N ILE A 338 -8.18 -12.34 11.94
CA ILE A 338 -7.79 -11.96 10.58
C ILE A 338 -9.06 -11.65 9.75
N PRO A 339 -9.14 -10.49 9.08
CA PRO A 339 -8.05 -9.57 8.76
C PRO A 339 -7.84 -8.39 9.73
N GLU A 340 -8.65 -8.24 10.80
CA GLU A 340 -8.61 -7.06 11.66
C GLU A 340 -7.23 -6.77 12.29
N ASP A 341 -6.58 -7.78 12.88
CA ASP A 341 -5.25 -7.64 13.51
C ASP A 341 -4.22 -7.13 12.49
N TRP A 342 -4.34 -7.52 11.22
CA TRP A 342 -3.42 -7.11 10.16
C TRP A 342 -3.69 -5.68 9.69
N TYR A 343 -4.97 -5.31 9.53
CA TYR A 343 -5.38 -3.95 9.20
C TYR A 343 -4.95 -2.94 10.26
N GLN A 344 -5.08 -3.29 11.53
CA GLN A 344 -4.68 -2.44 12.66
C GLN A 344 -3.16 -2.41 12.89
N GLY A 345 -2.39 -3.22 12.14
CA GLY A 345 -0.94 -3.33 12.32
C GLY A 345 -0.52 -4.08 13.59
N ALA A 346 -1.45 -4.76 14.27
CA ALA A 346 -1.16 -5.61 15.42
C ALA A 346 -0.40 -6.88 15.03
N THR A 347 -0.53 -7.32 13.77
CA THR A 347 0.28 -8.39 13.17
C THR A 347 0.85 -7.98 11.81
N THR A 348 1.96 -8.61 11.45
CA THR A 348 2.62 -8.49 10.14
C THR A 348 3.02 -9.88 9.67
N PHE A 349 3.07 -10.08 8.36
CA PHE A 349 3.38 -11.38 7.78
C PHE A 349 4.81 -11.48 7.23
N SER A 350 5.17 -12.72 6.90
CA SER A 350 6.35 -13.06 6.10
C SER A 350 5.85 -13.80 4.89
N ASP A 351 5.82 -13.11 3.75
CA ASP A 351 5.17 -13.57 2.54
C ASP A 351 6.15 -14.19 1.57
N ARG A 352 5.62 -15.14 0.81
CA ARG A 352 6.15 -15.55 -0.49
C ARG A 352 5.26 -14.98 -1.58
N ILE A 353 5.84 -14.66 -2.73
CA ILE A 353 5.06 -14.24 -3.88
C ILE A 353 4.72 -15.45 -4.73
N TRP A 354 3.44 -15.60 -5.05
CA TRP A 354 2.91 -16.69 -5.86
C TRP A 354 2.19 -16.16 -7.08
N ARG A 355 2.30 -16.88 -8.19
CA ARG A 355 1.49 -16.73 -9.40
C ARG A 355 0.39 -17.78 -9.37
N ILE A 356 -0.85 -17.38 -9.63
CA ILE A 356 -2.01 -18.25 -9.75
C ILE A 356 -2.48 -18.19 -11.20
N ASP A 357 -2.49 -19.35 -11.86
CA ASP A 357 -3.13 -19.51 -13.17
C ASP A 357 -4.59 -19.91 -12.97
N MET A 358 -5.52 -19.03 -13.35
CA MET A 358 -6.96 -19.24 -13.16
C MET A 358 -7.55 -20.30 -14.09
N THR A 359 -6.88 -20.58 -15.21
CA THR A 359 -7.31 -21.62 -16.17
C THR A 359 -6.92 -22.99 -15.67
N ALA A 360 -5.63 -23.17 -15.34
CA ALA A 360 -5.09 -24.43 -14.84
C ALA A 360 -5.40 -24.68 -13.35
N ARG A 361 -5.72 -23.61 -12.61
CA ARG A 361 -5.92 -23.61 -11.15
C ARG A 361 -4.68 -24.06 -10.38
N VAL A 362 -3.52 -23.68 -10.89
CA VAL A 362 -2.21 -24.02 -10.32
C VAL A 362 -1.58 -22.77 -9.74
N ALA A 363 -1.00 -22.91 -8.55
CA ALA A 363 -0.16 -21.90 -7.93
C ALA A 363 1.31 -22.27 -8.09
N THR A 364 2.12 -21.33 -8.60
CA THR A 364 3.57 -21.48 -8.76
C THR A 364 4.29 -20.41 -7.94
N LEU A 365 5.29 -20.82 -7.17
CA LEU A 365 6.12 -19.90 -6.40
C LEU A 365 6.92 -19.02 -7.36
N VAL A 366 6.81 -17.70 -7.22
CA VAL A 366 7.60 -16.72 -7.99
C VAL A 366 8.89 -16.43 -7.22
N ILE A 367 8.76 -15.99 -5.97
CA ILE A 367 9.91 -15.65 -5.13
C ILE A 367 9.62 -15.90 -3.65
N ASP A 368 10.64 -16.37 -2.93
CA ASP A 368 10.70 -16.38 -1.47
C ASP A 368 11.75 -15.36 -1.01
N PRO A 369 11.35 -14.15 -0.58
CA PRO A 369 12.26 -13.10 -0.10
C PRO A 369 13.18 -13.56 1.04
N THR A 370 12.73 -14.48 1.89
CA THR A 370 13.54 -15.00 3.00
C THR A 370 14.70 -15.85 2.49
N GLN A 371 14.52 -16.53 1.35
CA GLN A 371 15.56 -17.35 0.74
C GLN A 371 16.53 -16.52 -0.09
N VAL A 372 16.01 -15.58 -0.88
CA VAL A 372 16.81 -14.81 -1.85
C VAL A 372 17.45 -13.56 -1.23
N ALA A 373 16.66 -12.73 -0.55
CA ALA A 373 17.12 -11.45 0.01
C ALA A 373 17.41 -11.52 1.51
N LYS A 374 17.24 -12.68 2.15
CA LYS A 374 17.42 -12.89 3.60
C LYS A 374 16.62 -11.90 4.46
N THR A 375 15.47 -11.47 3.95
CA THR A 375 14.56 -10.54 4.61
C THR A 375 13.13 -11.05 4.58
N SER A 376 12.34 -10.62 5.56
CA SER A 376 10.92 -10.91 5.63
C SER A 376 10.14 -9.73 5.05
N ILE A 377 9.25 -10.00 4.10
CA ILE A 377 8.42 -8.99 3.45
C ILE A 377 6.95 -9.29 3.73
N ASP A 378 6.17 -8.27 4.11
CA ASP A 378 4.70 -8.33 4.13
C ASP A 378 4.20 -7.52 2.93
N ALA A 379 4.01 -8.18 1.79
CA ALA A 379 3.78 -7.54 0.51
C ALA A 379 2.37 -6.93 0.44
N VAL A 380 2.31 -5.64 0.13
CA VAL A 380 1.09 -4.86 -0.09
C VAL A 380 1.23 -3.97 -1.33
N ALA A 381 0.11 -3.43 -1.80
CA ALA A 381 0.05 -2.55 -2.96
C ALA A 381 0.74 -3.15 -4.20
N LEU A 382 0.49 -4.45 -4.45
CA LEU A 382 1.04 -5.14 -5.62
C LEU A 382 0.52 -4.48 -6.89
N THR A 383 1.40 -4.29 -7.88
CA THR A 383 1.05 -3.79 -9.21
C THR A 383 1.95 -4.43 -10.27
N THR A 384 1.49 -4.45 -11.50
CA THR A 384 2.23 -4.94 -12.67
C THR A 384 2.07 -3.96 -13.82
N ASP A 385 3.02 -3.95 -14.74
CA ASP A 385 2.85 -3.26 -16.02
C ASP A 385 1.90 -4.05 -16.95
N PRO A 386 1.35 -3.42 -18.02
CA PRO A 386 0.40 -4.06 -18.92
C PRO A 386 0.91 -5.28 -19.69
N LYS A 387 2.23 -5.46 -19.82
CA LYS A 387 2.84 -6.61 -20.51
C LYS A 387 3.20 -7.76 -19.57
N GLU A 388 3.00 -7.57 -18.26
CA GLU A 388 3.45 -8.50 -17.22
C GLU A 388 4.98 -8.70 -17.24
N ASP A 389 5.75 -7.65 -17.53
CA ASP A 389 7.23 -7.65 -17.52
C ASP A 389 7.77 -7.50 -16.08
N VAL A 390 7.06 -6.78 -15.20
CA VAL A 390 7.49 -6.54 -13.81
C VAL A 390 6.34 -6.67 -12.81
N LEU A 391 6.65 -7.19 -11.63
CA LEU A 391 5.79 -7.17 -10.45
C LEU A 391 6.40 -6.28 -9.37
N VAL A 392 5.68 -5.25 -8.96
CA VAL A 392 6.13 -4.26 -7.96
C VAL A 392 5.28 -4.37 -6.70
N PHE A 393 5.90 -4.26 -5.53
CA PHE A 393 5.19 -4.28 -4.25
C PHE A 393 5.93 -3.53 -3.16
N THR A 394 5.17 -3.06 -2.17
CA THR A 394 5.69 -2.39 -0.97
C THR A 394 5.72 -3.38 0.19
N ASP A 395 6.80 -3.36 0.97
CA ASP A 395 6.83 -4.07 2.24
C ASP A 395 6.07 -3.27 3.31
N LYS A 396 4.96 -3.80 3.84
CA LYS A 396 4.16 -3.15 4.89
C LYS A 396 4.96 -2.90 6.17
N ARG A 397 6.03 -3.67 6.43
CA ARG A 397 6.83 -3.57 7.66
C ARG A 397 7.71 -2.33 7.67
N THR A 398 8.33 -2.03 6.53
CA THR A 398 9.35 -0.97 6.40
C THR A 398 8.93 0.18 5.48
N GLY A 399 7.96 -0.06 4.61
CA GLY A 399 7.58 0.83 3.51
C GLY A 399 8.53 0.77 2.30
N SER A 400 9.56 -0.08 2.33
CA SER A 400 10.51 -0.22 1.21
C SER A 400 9.81 -0.74 -0.05
N LEU A 401 10.33 -0.35 -1.22
CA LEU A 401 9.77 -0.69 -2.52
C LEU A 401 10.61 -1.76 -3.21
N TRP A 402 9.95 -2.80 -3.70
CA TRP A 402 10.56 -3.97 -4.31
C TRP A 402 9.97 -4.25 -5.68
N LEU A 403 10.80 -4.81 -6.55
CA LEU A 403 10.45 -5.21 -7.91
C LEU A 403 10.98 -6.61 -8.18
N TYR A 404 10.16 -7.41 -8.83
CA TYR A 404 10.52 -8.68 -9.44
C TYR A 404 10.33 -8.58 -10.97
N ASP A 405 11.35 -8.99 -11.72
CA ASP A 405 11.39 -9.03 -13.19
C ASP A 405 10.89 -10.42 -13.66
N LEU A 406 9.73 -10.45 -14.33
CA LEU A 406 8.83 -11.62 -14.44
C LEU A 406 9.24 -12.69 -15.45
#